data_AF-A0A7C9BMZ9-F1
#
_entry.id   AF-A0A7C9BMZ9-F1
#
_cell.length_a   1.000
_cell.length_b   1.000
_cell.length_c   1.000
_cell.angle_alpha   90.00
_cell.angle_beta   90.00
_cell.angle_gamma   90.00
#
_symmetry.space_group_name_H-M   'P 1'
#
loop_
_entity.id
_entity.type
_entity.pdbx_description
1 polymer ?
#
loop_
_entity_poly.entity_id
_entity_poly.type
_entity_poly.pdbx_seq_one_letter_code
_entity_poly.pdbx_strand_id
1 'polypeptide(L)' 'MALMKNEQMESKVMVIEVHPGDYSHVERAAQKLGYATSEFMLLSATIMASAIVNGDDILKTPASL' A
#
# COMPACT_ATOMS: atom_id res chain seq x y z
N MET A 1 26.33 4.16 -28.24
CA MET A 1 25.75 2.93 -27.65
C MET A 1 25.66 3.18 -26.15
N ALA A 2 24.53 3.74 -25.69
CA ALA A 2 24.38 4.20 -24.31
C ALA A 2 24.06 3.01 -23.40
N LEU A 3 24.83 2.89 -22.31
CA LEU A 3 24.67 1.88 -21.28
C LEU A 3 23.27 1.95 -20.68
N MET A 4 22.50 0.87 -20.83
CA MET A 4 21.27 0.64 -20.07
C MET A 4 21.65 0.60 -18.58
N LYS A 5 21.30 1.64 -17.82
CA LYS A 5 21.30 1.57 -16.37
C LYS A 5 20.26 0.52 -15.98
N ASN A 6 20.72 -0.70 -15.68
CA ASN A 6 19.95 -1.62 -14.86
C ASN A 6 19.84 -0.96 -13.49
N GLU A 7 18.78 -0.19 -13.27
CA GLU A 7 18.36 0.18 -11.93
C GLU A 7 18.08 -1.14 -11.21
N GLN A 8 19.03 -1.59 -10.39
CA GLN A 8 18.81 -2.70 -9.47
C GLN A 8 17.67 -2.25 -8.55
N MET A 9 16.46 -2.72 -8.87
CA MET A 9 15.30 -2.48 -8.03
C MET A 9 15.53 -3.23 -6.73
N GLU A 10 16.01 -2.50 -5.73
CA GLU A 10 16.29 -3.05 -4.41
C GLU A 10 14.98 -3.58 -3.84
N SER A 11 14.89 -4.90 -3.64
CA SER A 11 13.71 -5.52 -3.06
C SER A 11 13.62 -5.10 -1.60
N LYS A 12 12.65 -4.24 -1.28
CA LYS A 12 12.40 -3.77 0.09
C LYS A 12 11.26 -4.58 0.68
N VAL A 13 11.52 -5.20 1.83
CA VAL A 13 10.51 -5.93 2.60
C VAL A 13 9.94 -4.99 3.65
N MET A 14 8.62 -4.93 3.74
CA MET A 14 7.90 -4.21 4.77
C MET A 14 7.16 -5.21 5.65
N VAL A 15 7.39 -5.16 6.95
CA VAL A 15 6.68 -5.96 7.96
C VAL A 15 5.81 -4.99 8.75
N ILE A 16 4.52 -5.30 8.88
CA ILE A 16 3.56 -4.48 9.61
C ILE A 16 2.92 -5.34 10.68
N GLU A 17 2.99 -4.87 11.92
CA GLU A 17 2.20 -5.42 13.01
C GLU A 17 0.82 -4.75 13.00
N VAL A 18 -0.24 -5.56 12.99
CA VAL A 18 -1.61 -5.11 12.87
C VAL A 18 -2.44 -5.77 13.96
N HIS A 19 -3.37 -5.04 14.55
CA HIS A 19 -4.31 -5.62 15.49
C HIS A 19 -5.14 -6.73 14.80
N PRO A 20 -5.42 -7.89 15.45
CA PRO A 20 -6.08 -9.02 14.80
C PRO A 20 -7.46 -8.68 14.19
N GLY A 21 -8.20 -7.77 14.83
CA GLY A 21 -9.48 -7.28 14.32
C GLY A 21 -9.35 -6.56 12.98
N ASP A 22 -8.38 -5.64 12.87
CA ASP A 22 -8.12 -4.87 11.65
C ASP A 22 -7.61 -5.79 10.54
N TYR A 23 -6.73 -6.75 10.88
CA TYR A 23 -6.27 -7.75 9.93
C TYR A 23 -7.43 -8.54 9.32
N SER A 24 -8.39 -8.98 10.14
CA SER A 24 -9.56 -9.73 9.65
C SER A 24 -10.41 -8.90 8.67
N HIS A 25 -10.53 -7.59 8.89
CA HIS A 25 -11.24 -6.71 7.97
C HIS A 25 -10.52 -6.60 6.62
N VAL A 26 -9.20 -6.42 6.65
CA VAL A 26 -8.37 -6.37 5.44
C VAL A 26 -8.42 -7.69 4.67
N GLU A 27 -8.25 -8.81 5.35
CA GLU A 27 -8.27 -10.15 4.74
C GLU A 27 -9.61 -10.42 4.04
N ARG A 28 -10.73 -10.12 4.70
CA ARG A 28 -12.07 -10.30 4.10
C ARG A 28 -12.29 -9.39 2.89
N ALA A 29 -11.79 -8.16 2.93
CA ALA A 29 -11.88 -7.25 1.79
C ALA A 29 -11.06 -7.76 0.60
N ALA A 30 -9.81 -8.19 0.86
CA ALA A 30 -8.94 -8.78 -0.15
C ALA A 30 -9.60 -10.01 -0.80
N GLN A 31 -10.14 -10.93 0.02
CA GLN A 31 -10.81 -12.13 -0.47
C GLN A 31 -12.02 -11.81 -1.34
N LYS A 32 -12.87 -10.85 -0.93
CA LYS A 32 -14.03 -10.43 -1.73
C LYS A 32 -13.66 -9.85 -3.09
N LEU A 33 -12.50 -9.22 -3.18
CA LEU A 33 -11.97 -8.61 -4.40
C LEU A 33 -11.06 -9.54 -5.20
N GLY A 34 -10.80 -10.76 -4.70
CA GLY A 34 -10.01 -11.77 -5.39
C GLY A 34 -8.49 -11.56 -5.31
N TYR A 35 -8.00 -10.82 -4.33
CA TYR A 35 -6.57 -10.56 -4.12
C TYR A 35 -6.02 -11.38 -2.94
N ALA A 36 -4.71 -11.67 -2.96
CA ALA A 36 -4.02 -12.05 -1.73
C ALA A 36 -3.97 -10.85 -0.77
N THR A 37 -4.02 -11.11 0.54
CA THR A 37 -4.04 -10.05 1.56
C THR A 37 -2.86 -9.07 1.44
N SER A 38 -1.65 -9.57 1.15
CA SER A 38 -0.45 -8.74 0.96
C SER A 38 -0.52 -7.89 -0.32
N GLU A 39 -1.03 -8.44 -1.41
CA GLU A 39 -1.21 -7.72 -2.69
C GLU A 39 -2.24 -6.60 -2.53
N PHE A 40 -3.35 -6.90 -1.86
CA PHE A 40 -4.39 -5.92 -1.55
C PHE A 40 -3.85 -4.77 -0.70
N MET A 41 -3.03 -5.07 0.31
CA MET A 41 -2.38 -4.05 1.14
C MET A 41 -1.44 -3.16 0.32
N LEU A 42 -0.61 -3.76 -0.54
CA LEU A 42 0.33 -3.01 -1.37
C LEU A 42 -0.40 -2.11 -2.38
N LEU A 43 -1.45 -2.62 -3.01
CA LEU A 43 -2.30 -1.86 -3.93
C LEU A 43 -2.96 -0.68 -3.20
N SER A 44 -3.57 -0.93 -2.04
CA SER A 44 -4.22 0.11 -1.24
C SER A 44 -3.24 1.20 -0.83
N ALA A 45 -2.05 0.83 -0.35
CA ALA A 45 -0.99 1.77 -0.01
C ALA A 45 -0.54 2.59 -1.22
N THR A 46 -0.43 1.97 -2.40
CA THR A 46 -0.06 2.65 -3.66
C THR A 46 -1.10 3.68 -4.07
N ILE A 47 -2.38 3.33 -4.02
CA ILE A 47 -3.49 4.23 -4.35
C ILE A 47 -3.49 5.43 -3.40
N MET A 48 -3.40 5.18 -2.08
CA MET A 48 -3.34 6.25 -1.07
C MET A 48 -2.13 7.16 -1.27
N ALA A 49 -0.94 6.59 -1.46
CA ALA A 49 0.28 7.36 -1.68
C ALA A 49 0.19 8.21 -2.95
N SER A 50 -0.35 7.66 -4.05
CA SER A 50 -0.54 8.39 -5.30
C SER A 50 -1.50 9.55 -5.13
N ALA A 51 -2.63 9.34 -4.45
CA ALA A 51 -3.61 10.40 -4.20
C ALA A 51 -3.02 11.52 -3.34
N ILE A 52 -2.27 11.19 -2.27
CA ILE A 52 -1.58 12.20 -1.44
C ILE A 52 -0.55 12.99 -2.26
N VAL A 53 0.29 12.31 -3.05
CA VAL A 53 1.32 12.97 -3.87
C VAL A 53 0.70 13.90 -4.92
N ASN A 54 -0.46 13.54 -5.46
CA ASN A 54 -1.17 14.35 -6.45
C ASN A 54 -2.04 15.46 -5.85
N GLY A 55 -2.01 15.65 -4.52
CA GLY A 55 -2.69 16.76 -3.83
C GLY A 55 -4.16 16.50 -3.50
N ASP A 56 -4.56 15.23 -3.38
CA ASP A 56 -5.93 14.87 -2.99
C ASP A 56 -6.11 15.02 -1.47
N ASP A 57 -6.45 16.24 -1.06
CA ASP A 57 -6.51 16.68 0.35
C ASP A 57 -7.54 15.94 1.22
N ILE A 58 -8.44 15.17 0.59
CA ILE A 58 -9.46 14.35 1.27
C ILE A 58 -8.82 13.21 2.08
N LEU A 59 -7.61 12.77 1.72
CA LEU A 59 -6.90 11.67 2.39
C LEU A 59 -5.91 12.14 3.46
N LYS A 60 -5.86 13.44 3.77
CA LYS A 60 -5.07 13.93 4.91
C LYS A 60 -5.66 13.36 6.19
N THR A 61 -4.83 12.66 6.96
CA THR A 61 -5.20 12.25 8.32
C THR A 61 -5.62 13.49 9.10
N PRO A 62 -6.83 13.54 9.69
CA PRO A 62 -7.22 14.64 10.56
C PRO A 62 -6.14 14.83 11.62
N ALA A 63 -5.67 16.06 11.79
CA ALA A 63 -4.71 16.37 12.84
C ALA A 63 -5.37 16.11 14.20
N SER A 64 -5.07 14.94 14.79
CA SER A 64 -5.47 14.45 16.11
C SER A 64 -6.97 14.32 16.39
N LEU A 65 -7.37 13.13 16.85
CA LEU A 65 -8.42 12.96 17.86
C LEU A 65 -7.76 12.99 19.24
#